data_AF-A0AAV5QM70-F1
#
_entry.id   AF-A0AAV5QM70-F1
#
_cell.length_a   1.000
_cell.length_b   1.000
_cell.length_c   1.000
_cell.angle_alpha   90.00
_cell.angle_beta   90.00
_cell.angle_gamma   90.00
#
_symmetry.space_group_name_H-M   'P 1'
#
loop_
_entity.id
_entity.type
_entity.pdbx_description
1 polymer ?
#
loop_
_entity_poly.entity_id
_entity_poly.type
_entity_poly.pdbx_seq_one_letter_code
_entity_poly.pdbx_strand_id
1 'polypeptide(L)'
;MNKVGLFRLTRQAAFSFKRTQPSITVAWKPQKLQITLVTSKGLYSTVPTKKDDKDQPQLTLRQQKDIQISKNIIQSQVNQHIPGETDQTNTVSSRIPKFPFSKDAVPVLIPRPGVPNPGSSLMSMAKKLKSSTEPELIYEAESHRLYFVFCGAFALVAIIYGLIFLESATNSAWKIYSTNEQDLPEMHNLVMFISRNFVTLLVFAFPIGLAAMFLTVPARLIRRMWYIPIRGNELKNNPVEMVKFTSHPIFPGRPTPIHTMPLSMLNRSYKTKIFTNEGFYLTADKGSFLFLLKEGNKRIPWIADRKGFFWGDGRLFDHLFGKESIEEADLGISYDDKVGAINERVRQESKRLRAEEGVAWQFKEQGKLMRDDLKSLVNIVKNNSKVKSIGGSQTVSSAVSKKNKAQKTRKGKK
;
A
#
# COMPACT_ATOMS: atom_id res chain seq x y z
N MET A 1 26.22 37.81 -52.58
CA MET A 1 24.99 37.25 -53.16
C MET A 1 25.19 35.75 -53.35
N ASN A 2 24.55 34.92 -52.53
CA ASN A 2 24.04 33.60 -52.91
C ASN A 2 23.19 33.04 -51.78
N LYS A 3 22.10 32.38 -52.18
CA LYS A 3 20.82 32.31 -51.48
C LYS A 3 20.82 31.36 -50.28
N VAL A 4 20.19 31.84 -49.21
CA VAL A 4 19.80 31.12 -48.00
C VAL A 4 18.66 30.16 -48.35
N GLY A 5 18.89 28.86 -48.18
CA GLY A 5 17.87 27.80 -48.29
C GLY A 5 17.30 27.44 -46.93
N LEU A 6 16.14 28.00 -46.61
CA LEU A 6 15.38 27.81 -45.37
C LEU A 6 14.52 26.54 -45.48
N PHE A 7 14.96 25.40 -44.94
CA PHE A 7 14.13 24.20 -44.85
C PHE A 7 13.30 24.20 -43.55
N ARG A 8 12.01 24.52 -43.68
CA ARG A 8 10.96 24.27 -42.70
C ARG A 8 10.63 22.78 -42.69
N LEU A 9 10.91 22.09 -41.59
CA LEU A 9 10.31 20.77 -41.30
C LEU A 9 8.99 20.97 -40.55
N THR A 10 7.91 20.73 -41.28
CA THR A 10 6.53 20.77 -40.81
C THR A 10 6.07 19.43 -40.22
N ARG A 11 5.32 19.55 -39.12
CA ARG A 11 4.19 18.71 -38.67
C ARG A 11 4.45 17.28 -38.18
N GLN A 12 4.38 17.21 -36.85
CA GLN A 12 3.79 16.17 -36.01
C GLN A 12 2.78 15.25 -36.74
N ALA A 13 3.09 13.96 -36.77
CA ALA A 13 2.11 12.90 -36.97
C ALA A 13 1.48 12.55 -35.61
N ALA A 14 0.28 13.06 -35.34
CA ALA A 14 -0.54 12.60 -34.23
C ALA A 14 -1.23 11.29 -34.63
N PHE A 15 -0.72 10.15 -34.14
CA PHE A 15 -1.43 8.87 -34.22
C PHE A 15 -2.64 8.92 -33.28
N SER A 16 -3.83 9.12 -33.85
CA SER A 16 -5.10 9.01 -33.16
C SER A 16 -5.52 7.53 -33.10
N PHE A 17 -5.33 6.90 -31.94
CA PHE A 17 -5.83 5.55 -31.68
C PHE A 17 -7.31 5.62 -31.27
N LYS A 18 -8.22 5.52 -32.24
CA LYS A 18 -9.65 5.32 -31.97
C LYS A 18 -9.83 3.93 -31.36
N ARG A 19 -10.03 3.87 -30.04
CA ARG A 19 -10.42 2.67 -29.30
C ARG A 19 -11.92 2.44 -29.52
N THR A 20 -12.28 1.63 -30.51
CA THR A 20 -13.62 1.06 -30.64
C THR A 20 -13.81 0.03 -29.52
N GLN A 21 -14.66 0.32 -28.54
CA GLN A 21 -15.13 -0.70 -27.60
C GLN A 21 -16.27 -1.50 -28.26
N PRO A 22 -16.18 -2.83 -28.35
CA PRO A 22 -17.36 -3.64 -28.63
C PRO A 22 -18.23 -3.71 -27.36
N SER A 23 -19.47 -3.24 -27.46
CA SER A 23 -20.51 -3.49 -26.47
C SER A 23 -20.88 -4.97 -26.50
N ILE A 24 -20.38 -5.75 -25.54
CA ILE A 24 -20.84 -7.11 -25.30
C ILE A 24 -22.00 -7.05 -24.32
N THR A 25 -23.22 -7.16 -24.85
CA THR A 25 -24.43 -7.36 -24.06
C THR A 25 -24.45 -8.82 -23.59
N VAL A 26 -23.96 -9.09 -22.38
CA VAL A 26 -24.07 -10.42 -21.77
C VAL A 26 -25.48 -10.56 -21.17
N ALA A 27 -26.33 -11.32 -21.85
CA ALA A 27 -27.63 -11.74 -21.33
C ALA A 27 -27.42 -12.71 -20.15
N TRP A 28 -27.69 -12.24 -18.93
CA TRP A 28 -27.72 -13.08 -17.74
C TRP A 28 -28.98 -13.95 -17.74
N LYS A 29 -28.82 -15.26 -17.94
CA LYS A 29 -29.84 -16.27 -17.63
C LYS A 29 -29.58 -16.79 -16.21
N PRO A 30 -30.52 -16.66 -15.25
CA PRO A 30 -30.31 -17.20 -13.92
C PRO A 30 -30.44 -18.73 -13.96
N GLN A 31 -29.33 -19.44 -13.75
CA GLN A 31 -29.34 -20.86 -13.43
C GLN A 31 -29.72 -21.02 -11.96
N LYS A 32 -30.82 -21.74 -11.69
CA LYS A 32 -31.23 -22.18 -10.36
C LYS A 32 -30.15 -23.11 -9.80
N LEU A 33 -29.45 -22.67 -8.75
CA LEU A 33 -28.65 -23.54 -7.89
C LEU A 33 -29.59 -24.39 -7.04
N GLN A 34 -29.67 -25.69 -7.32
CA GLN A 34 -30.22 -26.65 -6.36
C GLN A 34 -29.13 -26.96 -5.33
N ILE A 35 -29.33 -26.50 -4.10
CA ILE A 35 -28.52 -26.88 -2.94
C ILE A 35 -29.06 -28.22 -2.45
N THR A 36 -28.35 -29.31 -2.74
CA THR A 36 -28.62 -30.62 -2.14
C THR A 36 -27.99 -30.64 -0.75
N LEU A 37 -28.82 -30.52 0.28
CA LEU A 37 -28.43 -30.77 1.68
C LEU A 37 -28.15 -32.27 1.85
N VAL A 38 -26.87 -32.65 1.87
CA VAL A 38 -26.46 -33.99 2.30
C VAL A 38 -26.46 -34.01 3.83
N THR A 39 -27.48 -34.65 4.39
CA THR A 39 -27.57 -34.94 5.82
C THR A 39 -26.69 -36.14 6.15
N SER A 40 -25.81 -35.99 7.13
CA SER A 40 -24.98 -37.05 7.68
C SER A 40 -25.83 -38.00 8.53
N LYS A 41 -26.16 -39.18 8.00
CA LYS A 41 -26.54 -40.34 8.82
C LYS A 41 -25.64 -41.52 8.46
N GLY A 42 -25.04 -42.07 9.50
CA GLY A 42 -23.85 -42.90 9.44
C GLY A 42 -24.02 -44.26 8.75
N LEU A 43 -22.88 -44.79 8.34
CA LEU A 43 -22.66 -46.21 8.18
C LEU A 43 -21.34 -46.56 8.87
N TYR A 44 -21.46 -47.26 10.01
CA TYR A 44 -20.43 -48.20 10.43
C TYR A 44 -20.45 -49.34 9.41
N SER A 45 -19.35 -49.56 8.68
CA SER A 45 -19.13 -50.83 7.99
C SER A 45 -17.81 -51.44 8.46
N THR A 46 -17.99 -52.58 9.10
CA THR A 46 -17.06 -53.66 9.40
C THR A 46 -15.77 -53.71 8.58
N VAL A 47 -14.67 -53.90 9.30
CA VAL A 47 -13.36 -54.31 8.79
C VAL A 47 -13.48 -55.66 8.09
N PRO A 48 -13.15 -55.81 6.80
CA PRO A 48 -12.95 -57.11 6.19
C PRO A 48 -11.53 -57.59 6.45
N THR A 49 -11.47 -58.77 7.05
CA THR A 49 -10.29 -59.62 7.16
C THR A 49 -9.71 -60.00 5.79
N LYS A 50 -8.38 -60.03 5.76
CA LYS A 50 -7.45 -60.57 4.76
C LYS A 50 -8.07 -61.65 3.85
N LYS A 51 -8.14 -61.36 2.55
CA LYS A 51 -8.38 -62.33 1.48
C LYS A 51 -7.40 -62.05 0.34
N ASP A 52 -6.95 -63.13 -0.29
CA ASP A 52 -5.77 -63.23 -1.12
C ASP A 52 -5.70 -62.26 -2.32
N ASP A 53 -4.48 -61.77 -2.54
CA ASP A 53 -4.03 -61.08 -3.74
C ASP A 53 -4.32 -61.94 -4.99
N LYS A 54 -5.18 -61.47 -5.89
CA LYS A 54 -4.94 -61.57 -7.35
C LYS A 54 -5.90 -60.84 -8.29
N ASP A 55 -6.96 -60.20 -7.82
CA ASP A 55 -7.86 -59.44 -8.70
C ASP A 55 -8.14 -58.04 -8.15
N GLN A 56 -7.20 -57.10 -8.32
CA GLN A 56 -7.54 -55.69 -8.14
C GLN A 56 -8.29 -55.18 -9.39
N PRO A 57 -9.54 -54.71 -9.26
CA PRO A 57 -10.25 -54.11 -10.38
C PRO A 57 -9.47 -52.86 -10.83
N GLN A 58 -9.10 -52.82 -12.12
CA GLN A 58 -8.43 -51.67 -12.70
C GLN A 58 -9.33 -50.44 -12.55
N LEU A 59 -8.99 -49.56 -11.60
CA LEU A 59 -9.67 -48.29 -11.39
C LEU A 59 -9.72 -47.52 -12.70
N THR A 60 -10.93 -47.14 -13.11
CA THR A 60 -11.14 -46.37 -14.33
C THR A 60 -10.33 -45.07 -14.28
N LEU A 61 -9.84 -44.62 -15.43
CA LEU A 61 -8.97 -43.44 -15.54
C LEU A 61 -9.59 -42.16 -14.92
N ARG A 62 -10.93 -42.10 -14.86
CA ARG A 62 -11.70 -41.06 -14.16
C ARG A 62 -11.60 -41.17 -12.64
N GLN A 63 -11.78 -42.36 -12.08
CA GLN A 63 -11.62 -42.59 -10.63
C GLN A 63 -10.18 -42.32 -10.17
N GLN A 64 -9.17 -42.69 -10.97
CA GLN A 64 -7.78 -42.33 -10.67
C GLN A 64 -7.57 -40.81 -10.66
N LYS A 65 -8.18 -40.09 -11.60
CA LYS A 65 -8.12 -38.62 -11.65
C LYS A 65 -8.81 -37.98 -10.45
N ASP A 66 -9.97 -38.49 -10.04
CA ASP A 66 -10.72 -37.97 -8.88
C ASP A 66 -10.01 -38.28 -7.54
N ILE A 67 -9.34 -39.44 -7.44
CA ILE A 67 -8.49 -39.78 -6.30
C ILE A 67 -7.23 -38.89 -6.26
N GLN A 68 -6.65 -38.57 -7.41
CA GLN A 68 -5.53 -37.63 -7.47
C GLN A 68 -5.95 -36.20 -7.10
N ILE A 69 -7.11 -35.75 -7.58
CA ILE A 69 -7.67 -34.43 -7.23
C ILE A 69 -7.96 -34.38 -5.72
N SER A 70 -8.60 -35.40 -5.14
CA SER A 70 -8.89 -35.44 -3.70
C SER A 70 -7.62 -35.54 -2.85
N LYS A 71 -6.61 -36.34 -3.25
CA LYS A 71 -5.31 -36.38 -2.57
C LYS A 71 -4.60 -35.01 -2.63
N ASN A 72 -4.67 -34.29 -3.74
CA ASN A 72 -4.09 -32.96 -3.88
C ASN A 72 -4.83 -31.91 -3.01
N ILE A 73 -6.16 -32.01 -2.89
CA ILE A 73 -6.97 -31.16 -2.01
C ILE A 73 -6.69 -31.47 -0.53
N ILE A 74 -6.58 -32.74 -0.16
CA ILE A 74 -6.26 -33.16 1.22
C ILE A 74 -4.83 -32.73 1.58
N GLN A 75 -3.85 -32.91 0.69
CA GLN A 75 -2.48 -32.44 0.92
C GLN A 75 -2.34 -30.91 0.99
N SER A 76 -3.17 -30.16 0.27
CA SER A 76 -3.20 -28.69 0.40
C SER A 76 -3.89 -28.24 1.68
N GLN A 77 -4.87 -29.00 2.19
CA GLN A 77 -5.49 -28.79 3.50
C GLN A 77 -4.55 -29.12 4.68
N VAL A 78 -3.71 -30.15 4.54
CA VAL A 78 -2.81 -30.63 5.63
C VAL A 78 -1.71 -29.63 6.02
N ASN A 79 -1.39 -28.64 5.18
CA ASN A 79 -0.40 -27.59 5.53
C ASN A 79 -1.01 -26.28 5.99
N GLN A 80 -2.34 -26.19 6.08
CA GLN A 80 -3.02 -24.98 6.52
C GLN A 80 -2.78 -24.73 8.00
N HIS A 81 -2.49 -23.48 8.37
CA HIS A 81 -2.22 -23.13 9.75
C HIS A 81 -3.13 -22.00 10.23
N ILE A 82 -3.46 -22.04 11.51
CA ILE A 82 -4.25 -21.00 12.16
C ILE A 82 -3.33 -19.78 12.37
N PRO A 83 -3.79 -18.57 12.00
CA PRO A 83 -3.05 -17.35 12.25
C PRO A 83 -2.73 -17.18 13.75
N GLY A 84 -1.47 -16.87 14.07
CA GLY A 84 -0.99 -16.59 15.42
C GLY A 84 -0.40 -17.78 16.17
N GLU A 85 -0.72 -19.01 15.79
CA GLU A 85 -0.31 -20.22 16.53
C GLU A 85 1.07 -20.73 16.13
N THR A 86 1.48 -20.52 14.88
CA THR A 86 2.77 -21.02 14.38
C THR A 86 3.94 -20.23 14.96
N ASP A 87 5.00 -20.92 15.39
CA ASP A 87 6.24 -20.26 15.78
C ASP A 87 6.93 -19.59 14.60
N GLN A 88 7.37 -18.35 14.81
CA GLN A 88 8.11 -17.60 13.80
C GLN A 88 9.57 -18.08 13.71
N THR A 89 9.83 -19.02 12.80
CA THR A 89 11.20 -19.50 12.55
C THR A 89 12.00 -18.51 11.70
N ASN A 90 13.25 -18.25 12.08
CA ASN A 90 14.18 -17.36 11.37
C ASN A 90 15.35 -18.11 10.71
N THR A 91 15.25 -19.43 10.59
CA THR A 91 16.26 -20.29 9.99
C THR A 91 16.47 -19.93 8.52
N VAL A 92 17.67 -20.17 7.99
CA VAL A 92 17.94 -19.98 6.55
C VAL A 92 16.96 -20.79 5.69
N SER A 93 16.64 -22.02 6.11
CA SER A 93 15.67 -22.89 5.45
C SER A 93 14.24 -22.32 5.43
N SER A 94 13.87 -21.44 6.36
CA SER A 94 12.53 -20.82 6.36
C SER A 94 12.43 -19.67 5.35
N ARG A 95 13.56 -19.15 4.85
CA ARG A 95 13.64 -18.07 3.85
C ARG A 95 13.75 -18.57 2.41
N ILE A 96 14.18 -19.81 2.21
CA ILE A 96 14.34 -20.39 0.89
C ILE A 96 13.01 -21.07 0.49
N PRO A 97 12.41 -20.73 -0.66
CA PRO A 97 11.18 -21.34 -1.14
C PRO A 97 11.41 -22.82 -1.44
N LYS A 98 10.39 -23.64 -1.19
CA LYS A 98 10.46 -25.08 -1.45
C LYS A 98 9.98 -25.34 -2.88
N PHE A 99 10.75 -26.09 -3.64
CA PHE A 99 10.32 -26.53 -4.97
C PHE A 99 9.30 -27.68 -4.84
N PRO A 100 8.18 -27.68 -5.59
CA PRO A 100 7.74 -26.68 -6.58
C PRO A 100 7.10 -25.43 -5.94
N PHE A 101 7.41 -24.26 -6.51
CA PHE A 101 6.96 -22.94 -5.99
C PHE A 101 5.44 -22.77 -5.95
N SER A 102 4.70 -23.58 -6.69
CA SER A 102 3.23 -23.58 -6.67
C SER A 102 2.65 -23.81 -5.27
N LYS A 103 3.37 -24.52 -4.40
CA LYS A 103 2.91 -24.79 -3.03
C LYS A 103 3.03 -23.57 -2.11
N ASP A 104 4.00 -22.71 -2.35
CA ASP A 104 4.20 -21.46 -1.59
C ASP A 104 3.27 -20.33 -2.11
N ALA A 105 2.59 -20.52 -3.25
CA ALA A 105 1.68 -19.54 -3.86
C ALA A 105 0.20 -19.73 -3.46
N VAL A 106 -0.15 -20.88 -2.88
CA VAL A 106 -1.51 -21.19 -2.42
C VAL A 106 -1.69 -20.60 -1.02
N PRO A 107 -2.80 -19.90 -0.74
CA PRO A 107 -3.02 -19.34 0.57
C PRO A 107 -3.14 -20.42 1.63
N VAL A 108 -2.38 -20.25 2.72
CA VAL A 108 -2.21 -21.27 3.77
C VAL A 108 -2.98 -20.90 5.05
N LEU A 109 -3.40 -19.64 5.17
CA LEU A 109 -4.02 -19.09 6.37
C LEU A 109 -5.54 -19.31 6.37
N ILE A 110 -6.03 -20.08 7.35
CA ILE A 110 -7.46 -20.25 7.60
C ILE A 110 -7.97 -19.06 8.44
N PRO A 111 -9.21 -18.58 8.25
CA PRO A 111 -9.82 -17.63 9.17
C PRO A 111 -9.79 -18.15 10.62
N ARG A 112 -9.25 -17.33 11.53
CA ARG A 112 -9.18 -17.67 12.96
C ARG A 112 -10.60 -17.71 13.57
N PRO A 113 -10.94 -18.74 14.37
CA PRO A 113 -12.22 -18.79 15.05
C PRO A 113 -12.38 -17.60 16.01
N GLY A 114 -13.56 -16.99 16.05
CA GLY A 114 -13.87 -15.84 16.92
C GLY A 114 -13.57 -14.46 16.32
N VAL A 115 -12.95 -14.40 15.14
CA VAL A 115 -12.77 -13.15 14.38
C VAL A 115 -14.04 -12.84 13.58
N PRO A 116 -14.44 -11.56 13.41
CA PRO A 116 -15.58 -11.22 12.56
C PRO A 116 -15.40 -11.75 11.14
N ASN A 117 -16.48 -12.24 10.53
CA ASN A 117 -16.44 -12.63 9.12
C ASN A 117 -16.21 -11.40 8.24
N PRO A 118 -15.46 -11.54 7.14
CA PRO A 118 -15.35 -10.51 6.11
C PRO A 118 -16.74 -10.09 5.64
N GLY A 119 -16.95 -8.80 5.39
CA GLY A 119 -18.26 -8.26 4.99
C GLY A 119 -19.22 -7.92 6.13
N SER A 120 -18.89 -8.22 7.39
CA SER A 120 -19.68 -7.72 8.54
C SER A 120 -19.65 -6.19 8.66
N SER A 121 -20.54 -5.61 9.46
CA SER A 121 -20.61 -4.16 9.65
C SER A 121 -19.31 -3.62 10.25
N LEU A 122 -18.74 -2.59 9.61
CA LEU A 122 -17.47 -1.99 10.07
C LEU A 122 -17.57 -1.45 11.51
N MET A 123 -18.73 -0.91 11.89
CA MET A 123 -18.97 -0.38 13.23
C MET A 123 -18.90 -1.48 14.29
N SER A 124 -19.49 -2.65 14.03
CA SER A 124 -19.46 -3.76 14.98
C SER A 124 -18.06 -4.36 15.11
N MET A 125 -17.32 -4.45 13.98
CA MET A 125 -15.92 -4.86 13.97
C MET A 125 -15.04 -3.90 14.78
N ALA A 126 -15.12 -2.59 14.53
CA ALA A 126 -14.33 -1.59 15.23
C ALA A 126 -14.66 -1.57 16.74
N LYS A 127 -15.94 -1.67 17.11
CA LYS A 127 -16.36 -1.74 18.51
C LYS A 127 -15.79 -2.98 19.20
N LYS A 128 -15.85 -4.14 18.54
CA LYS A 128 -15.31 -5.40 19.08
C LYS A 128 -13.80 -5.32 19.31
N LEU A 129 -13.05 -4.80 18.32
CA LEU A 129 -11.61 -4.64 18.43
C LEU A 129 -11.22 -3.71 19.59
N LYS A 130 -11.92 -2.57 19.73
CA LYS A 130 -11.70 -1.61 20.83
C LYS A 130 -12.11 -2.12 22.20
N SER A 131 -13.12 -2.99 22.25
CA SER A 131 -13.58 -3.60 23.50
C SER A 131 -12.73 -4.78 23.97
N SER A 132 -11.80 -5.25 23.14
CA SER A 132 -10.94 -6.35 23.51
C SER A 132 -10.05 -5.97 24.69
N THR A 133 -9.84 -6.90 25.61
CA THR A 133 -8.98 -6.68 26.79
C THR A 133 -7.56 -7.19 26.53
N GLU A 134 -7.41 -8.11 25.58
CA GLU A 134 -6.15 -8.74 25.24
C GLU A 134 -5.61 -8.20 23.91
N PRO A 135 -4.28 -8.24 23.69
CA PRO A 135 -3.73 -7.94 22.38
C PRO A 135 -4.31 -8.86 21.30
N GLU A 136 -4.95 -8.28 20.29
CA GLU A 136 -5.53 -9.05 19.20
C GLU A 136 -4.62 -9.06 17.98
N LEU A 137 -4.38 -10.23 17.40
CA LEU A 137 -3.70 -10.36 16.12
C LEU A 137 -4.61 -9.79 15.04
N ILE A 138 -4.23 -8.64 14.47
CA ILE A 138 -4.98 -8.01 13.39
C ILE A 138 -4.51 -8.51 12.03
N TYR A 139 -3.22 -8.83 11.89
CA TYR A 139 -2.64 -9.18 10.60
C TYR A 139 -1.58 -10.24 10.73
N GLU A 140 -1.57 -11.19 9.80
CA GLU A 140 -0.46 -12.10 9.57
C GLU A 140 -0.23 -12.30 8.08
N ALA A 141 1.00 -12.06 7.64
CA ALA A 141 1.41 -12.23 6.27
C ALA A 141 1.60 -13.71 5.93
N GLU A 142 1.43 -14.04 4.66
CA GLU A 142 1.82 -15.35 4.15
C GLU A 142 3.34 -15.53 4.06
N SER A 143 3.76 -16.69 3.55
CA SER A 143 5.16 -17.05 3.38
C SER A 143 5.88 -16.07 2.45
N HIS A 144 6.76 -15.25 3.01
CA HIS A 144 7.57 -14.29 2.25
C HIS A 144 8.77 -14.92 1.51
N ARG A 145 8.86 -16.24 1.40
CA ARG A 145 10.02 -16.96 0.82
C ARG A 145 10.39 -16.48 -0.58
N LEU A 146 9.39 -16.28 -1.44
CA LEU A 146 9.60 -15.83 -2.80
C LEU A 146 10.17 -14.40 -2.85
N TYR A 147 9.78 -13.53 -1.91
CA TYR A 147 10.32 -12.18 -1.80
C TYR A 147 11.81 -12.18 -1.48
N PHE A 148 12.29 -13.11 -0.63
CA PHE A 148 13.71 -13.21 -0.31
C PHE A 148 14.55 -13.61 -1.52
N VAL A 149 14.08 -14.58 -2.30
CA VAL A 149 14.78 -15.00 -3.53
C VAL A 149 14.79 -13.88 -4.55
N PHE A 150 13.66 -13.19 -4.73
CA PHE A 150 13.59 -12.02 -5.60
C PHE A 150 14.60 -10.95 -5.17
N CYS A 151 14.58 -10.53 -3.90
CA CYS A 151 15.51 -9.51 -3.40
C CYS A 151 16.97 -9.96 -3.53
N GLY A 152 17.28 -11.22 -3.23
CA GLY A 152 18.63 -11.76 -3.35
C GLY A 152 19.12 -11.80 -4.80
N ALA A 153 18.27 -12.22 -5.74
CA ALA A 153 18.61 -12.25 -7.17
C ALA A 153 18.86 -10.84 -7.72
N PHE A 154 18.00 -9.87 -7.42
CA PHE A 154 18.19 -8.49 -7.87
C PHE A 154 19.42 -7.82 -7.23
N ALA A 155 19.70 -8.10 -5.95
CA ALA A 155 20.92 -7.63 -5.31
C ALA A 155 22.17 -8.22 -5.98
N LEU A 156 22.18 -9.51 -6.28
CA LEU A 156 23.28 -10.19 -6.96
C LEU A 156 23.52 -9.60 -8.35
N VAL A 157 22.47 -9.41 -9.13
CA VAL A 157 22.55 -8.79 -10.47
C VAL A 157 23.16 -7.38 -10.36
N ALA A 158 22.66 -6.55 -9.44
CA ALA A 158 23.18 -5.21 -9.23
C ALA A 158 24.67 -5.20 -8.82
N ILE A 159 25.10 -6.13 -7.97
CA ILE A 159 26.51 -6.29 -7.58
C ILE A 159 27.37 -6.67 -8.77
N ILE A 160 26.98 -7.69 -9.55
CA ILE A 160 27.75 -8.15 -10.72
C ILE A 160 27.89 -7.02 -11.74
N TYR A 161 26.79 -6.35 -12.09
CA TYR A 161 26.83 -5.21 -13.02
C TYR A 161 27.68 -4.06 -12.48
N GLY A 162 27.60 -3.78 -11.17
CA GLY A 162 28.44 -2.78 -10.52
C GLY A 162 29.93 -3.12 -10.65
N LEU A 163 30.33 -4.35 -10.35
CA LEU A 163 31.73 -4.78 -10.41
C LEU A 163 32.27 -4.75 -11.83
N ILE A 164 31.51 -5.25 -12.82
CA ILE A 164 31.89 -5.19 -14.23
C ILE A 164 32.05 -3.74 -14.69
N PHE A 165 31.14 -2.86 -14.30
CA PHE A 165 31.22 -1.43 -14.62
C PHE A 165 32.48 -0.81 -14.02
N LEU A 166 32.77 -1.07 -12.74
CA LEU A 166 33.93 -0.52 -12.05
C LEU A 166 35.23 -0.97 -12.72
N GLU A 167 35.38 -2.26 -13.00
CA GLU A 167 36.54 -2.82 -13.69
C GLU A 167 36.73 -2.19 -15.09
N SER A 168 35.68 -2.19 -15.91
CA SER A 168 35.72 -1.65 -17.26
C SER A 168 36.05 -0.15 -17.28
N ALA A 169 35.45 0.63 -16.39
CA ALA A 169 35.65 2.07 -16.31
C ALA A 169 37.03 2.44 -15.76
N THR A 170 37.53 1.73 -14.76
CA THR A 170 38.90 1.94 -14.24
C THR A 170 39.95 1.53 -15.26
N ASN A 171 39.76 0.41 -15.98
CA ASN A 171 40.65 0.01 -17.07
C ASN A 171 40.66 1.02 -18.22
N SER A 172 39.50 1.58 -18.55
CA SER A 172 39.38 2.64 -19.55
C SER A 172 40.09 3.92 -19.10
N ALA A 173 39.90 4.34 -17.84
CA ALA A 173 40.58 5.49 -17.28
C ALA A 173 42.12 5.31 -17.26
N TRP A 174 42.58 4.10 -16.91
CA TRP A 174 43.99 3.73 -16.93
C TRP A 174 44.57 3.79 -18.34
N LYS A 175 43.88 3.22 -19.32
CA LYS A 175 44.31 3.25 -20.72
C LYS A 175 44.48 4.69 -21.22
N ILE A 176 43.49 5.55 -20.98
CA ILE A 176 43.57 6.97 -21.41
C ILE A 176 44.73 7.69 -20.71
N TYR A 177 44.94 7.42 -19.42
CA TYR A 177 46.08 7.98 -18.67
C TYR A 177 47.41 7.52 -19.25
N SER A 178 47.57 6.21 -19.52
CA SER A 178 48.81 5.63 -20.05
C SER A 178 49.11 6.04 -21.49
N THR A 179 48.08 6.18 -22.33
CA THR A 179 48.26 6.56 -23.74
C THR A 179 48.51 8.06 -23.88
N ASN A 180 47.95 8.88 -22.97
CA ASN A 180 48.12 10.34 -22.93
C ASN A 180 47.99 11.01 -24.32
N GLU A 181 46.94 10.66 -25.10
CA GLU A 181 46.76 11.13 -26.49
C GLU A 181 46.73 12.66 -26.67
N GLN A 182 46.52 13.40 -25.58
CA GLN A 182 46.43 14.86 -25.56
C GLN A 182 47.76 15.53 -25.13
N ASP A 183 48.84 14.76 -24.95
CA ASP A 183 50.17 15.23 -24.52
C ASP A 183 50.12 16.19 -23.32
N LEU A 184 49.24 15.89 -22.34
CA LEU A 184 49.10 16.76 -21.17
C LEU A 184 50.33 16.60 -20.26
N PRO A 185 50.71 17.67 -19.53
CA PRO A 185 51.70 17.58 -18.46
C PRO A 185 51.33 16.49 -17.46
N GLU A 186 52.31 15.76 -16.94
CA GLU A 186 52.13 14.59 -16.08
C GLU A 186 51.19 14.88 -14.89
N MET A 187 51.39 16.00 -14.20
CA MET A 187 50.53 16.43 -13.09
C MET A 187 49.08 16.66 -13.50
N HIS A 188 48.85 17.21 -14.69
CA HIS A 188 47.49 17.46 -15.18
C HIS A 188 46.82 16.14 -15.63
N ASN A 189 47.57 15.26 -16.31
CA ASN A 189 47.07 13.94 -16.69
C ASN A 189 46.71 13.09 -15.45
N LEU A 190 47.53 13.15 -14.39
CA LEU A 190 47.25 12.49 -13.12
C LEU A 190 45.97 13.03 -12.45
N VAL A 191 45.78 14.35 -12.41
CA VAL A 191 44.55 14.96 -11.87
C VAL A 191 43.32 14.52 -12.67
N MET A 192 43.43 14.45 -14.00
CA MET A 192 42.35 13.97 -14.87
C MET A 192 42.08 12.46 -14.68
N PHE A 193 43.10 11.65 -14.44
CA PHE A 193 42.94 10.24 -14.09
C PHE A 193 42.22 10.06 -12.76
N ILE A 194 42.61 10.82 -11.72
CA ILE A 194 41.96 10.81 -10.41
C ILE A 194 40.50 11.26 -10.53
N SER A 195 40.23 12.35 -11.26
CA SER A 195 38.88 12.86 -11.44
C SER A 195 37.98 11.87 -12.18
N ARG A 196 38.49 11.20 -13.22
CA ARG A 196 37.78 10.13 -13.93
C ARG A 196 37.45 8.97 -13.01
N ASN A 197 38.42 8.49 -12.22
CA ASN A 197 38.15 7.40 -11.26
C ASN A 197 37.18 7.81 -10.15
N PHE A 198 37.24 9.07 -9.70
CA PHE A 198 36.27 9.59 -8.74
C PHE A 198 34.85 9.60 -9.30
N VAL A 199 34.67 10.05 -10.55
CA VAL A 199 33.37 9.99 -11.24
C VAL A 199 32.92 8.53 -11.42
N THR A 200 33.83 7.63 -11.80
CA THR A 200 33.55 6.19 -11.88
C THR A 200 33.06 5.65 -10.53
N LEU A 201 33.71 5.99 -9.42
CA LEU A 201 33.31 5.58 -8.07
C LEU A 201 31.91 6.11 -7.71
N LEU A 202 31.62 7.37 -8.04
CA LEU A 202 30.29 7.96 -7.81
C LEU A 202 29.19 7.24 -8.60
N VAL A 203 29.45 6.88 -9.87
CA VAL A 203 28.49 6.13 -10.69
C VAL A 203 28.36 4.69 -10.17
N PHE A 204 29.45 4.05 -9.76
CA PHE A 204 29.46 2.72 -9.13
C PHE A 204 28.68 2.66 -7.81
N ALA A 205 28.60 3.77 -7.08
CA ALA A 205 27.80 3.84 -5.85
C ALA A 205 26.31 3.58 -6.10
N PHE A 206 25.79 3.82 -7.32
CA PHE A 206 24.40 3.57 -7.66
C PHE A 206 24.02 2.08 -7.65
N PRO A 207 24.66 1.18 -8.43
CA PRO A 207 24.35 -0.26 -8.39
C PRO A 207 24.61 -0.88 -7.01
N ILE A 208 25.65 -0.45 -6.30
CA ILE A 208 25.88 -0.92 -4.93
C ILE A 208 24.80 -0.42 -3.96
N GLY A 209 24.37 0.83 -4.09
CA GLY A 209 23.24 1.38 -3.34
C GLY A 209 21.94 0.61 -3.61
N LEU A 210 21.71 0.23 -4.87
CA LEU A 210 20.56 -0.59 -5.27
C LEU A 210 20.64 -1.99 -4.67
N ALA A 211 21.81 -2.63 -4.68
CA ALA A 211 22.03 -3.92 -4.04
C ALA A 211 21.79 -3.85 -2.52
N ALA A 212 22.32 -2.83 -1.85
CA ALA A 212 22.08 -2.59 -0.43
C ALA A 212 20.60 -2.36 -0.12
N MET A 213 19.88 -1.64 -1.00
CA MET A 213 18.43 -1.48 -0.88
C MET A 213 17.72 -2.83 -0.95
N PHE A 214 17.97 -3.66 -1.96
CA PHE A 214 17.33 -4.97 -2.08
C PHE A 214 17.65 -5.90 -0.90
N LEU A 215 18.88 -5.88 -0.37
CA LEU A 215 19.25 -6.68 0.80
C LEU A 215 18.57 -6.21 2.09
N THR A 216 18.18 -4.94 2.18
CA THR A 216 17.55 -4.36 3.38
C THR A 216 16.02 -4.35 3.32
N VAL A 217 15.41 -4.44 2.14
CA VAL A 217 13.95 -4.51 1.93
C VAL A 217 13.29 -5.58 2.80
N PRO A 218 13.79 -6.82 2.91
CA PRO A 218 13.12 -7.83 3.72
C PRO A 218 12.98 -7.44 5.20
N ALA A 219 13.87 -6.62 5.75
CA ALA A 219 13.77 -6.15 7.12
C ALA A 219 12.60 -5.19 7.37
N ARG A 220 12.01 -4.65 6.30
CA ARG A 220 10.82 -3.79 6.30
C ARG A 220 9.51 -4.53 6.05
N LEU A 221 9.58 -5.81 5.70
CA LEU A 221 8.39 -6.65 5.54
C LEU A 221 7.82 -7.00 6.92
N ILE A 222 6.55 -6.64 7.12
CA ILE A 222 5.76 -6.95 8.30
C ILE A 222 5.30 -8.40 8.21
N ARG A 223 5.56 -9.18 9.26
CA ARG A 223 5.11 -10.59 9.37
C ARG A 223 3.79 -10.72 10.10
N ARG A 224 3.67 -10.06 11.25
CA ARG A 224 2.48 -10.09 12.11
C ARG A 224 2.27 -8.71 12.71
N MET A 225 1.02 -8.28 12.83
CA MET A 225 0.64 -7.08 13.57
C MET A 225 -0.41 -7.41 14.61
N TRP A 226 -0.23 -6.84 15.79
CA TRP A 226 -1.10 -6.95 16.95
C TRP A 226 -1.63 -5.58 17.29
N TYR A 227 -2.94 -5.49 17.51
CA TYR A 227 -3.59 -4.34 18.08
C TYR A 227 -3.59 -4.47 19.59
N ILE A 228 -3.09 -3.46 20.29
CA ILE A 228 -3.06 -3.39 21.74
C ILE A 228 -4.07 -2.32 22.17
N PRO A 229 -5.23 -2.73 22.72
CA PRO A 229 -6.25 -1.80 23.19
C PRO A 229 -5.79 -1.05 24.43
N ILE A 230 -6.38 0.12 24.68
CA ILE A 230 -6.09 0.96 25.84
C ILE A 230 -6.60 0.25 27.11
N ARG A 231 -5.71 -0.07 28.05
CA ARG A 231 -6.09 -0.71 29.32
C ARG A 231 -6.64 0.34 30.29
N GLY A 232 -7.77 0.04 30.94
CA GLY A 232 -8.56 0.98 31.76
C GLY A 232 -7.86 1.73 32.90
N ASN A 233 -6.60 1.43 33.23
CA ASN A 233 -5.81 2.12 34.26
C ASN A 233 -4.71 3.05 33.72
N GLU A 234 -4.37 2.99 32.42
CA GLU A 234 -3.45 3.93 31.76
C GLU A 234 -4.16 5.21 31.27
N LEU A 235 -5.48 5.26 31.49
CA LEU A 235 -6.39 6.34 31.10
C LEU A 235 -6.03 7.72 31.70
N LYS A 236 -5.19 7.77 32.75
CA LYS A 236 -4.89 9.02 33.46
C LYS A 236 -3.88 9.93 32.76
N ASN A 237 -2.96 9.41 31.94
CA ASN A 237 -1.85 10.24 31.43
C ASN A 237 -1.74 10.34 29.89
N ASN A 238 -2.26 9.37 29.11
CA ASN A 238 -2.52 9.50 27.66
C ASN A 238 -3.05 8.17 27.08
N PRO A 239 -4.36 8.03 26.81
CA PRO A 239 -4.92 6.80 26.24
C PRO A 239 -4.55 6.70 24.75
N VAL A 240 -3.44 6.03 24.43
CA VAL A 240 -2.97 5.88 23.06
C VAL A 240 -3.04 4.42 22.65
N GLU A 241 -3.91 4.12 21.67
CA GLU A 241 -3.96 2.81 21.02
C GLU A 241 -2.58 2.49 20.43
N MET A 242 -2.06 1.30 20.71
CA MET A 242 -0.73 0.87 20.25
C MET A 242 -0.83 -0.28 19.26
N VAL A 243 0.12 -0.32 18.33
CA VAL A 243 0.31 -1.44 17.41
C VAL A 243 1.69 -2.02 17.64
N LYS A 244 1.72 -3.34 17.85
CA LYS A 244 2.94 -4.12 17.96
C LYS A 244 3.08 -5.00 16.74
N PHE A 245 4.19 -4.93 16.02
CA PHE A 245 4.41 -5.79 14.87
C PHE A 245 5.83 -6.35 14.82
N THR A 246 5.96 -7.48 14.14
CA THR A 246 7.22 -8.19 13.96
C THR A 246 7.65 -8.08 12.50
N SER A 247 8.91 -7.74 12.24
CA SER A 247 9.48 -7.76 10.88
C SER A 247 10.54 -8.84 10.74
N HIS A 248 11.03 -9.11 9.52
CA HIS A 248 12.14 -10.06 9.38
C HIS A 248 13.45 -9.46 9.89
N PRO A 249 14.33 -10.25 10.54
CA PRO A 249 15.66 -9.78 10.83
C PRO A 249 16.48 -9.68 9.54
N ILE A 250 17.38 -8.70 9.45
CA ILE A 250 18.27 -8.52 8.28
C ILE A 250 19.02 -9.84 8.00
N PHE A 251 19.67 -10.38 9.02
CA PHE A 251 20.39 -11.65 8.93
C PHE A 251 19.54 -12.82 9.41
N PRO A 252 19.58 -13.97 8.72
CA PRO A 252 18.94 -15.20 9.19
C PRO A 252 19.56 -15.65 10.52
N GLY A 253 18.80 -16.40 11.32
CA GLY A 253 19.23 -16.90 12.64
C GLY A 253 19.18 -15.89 13.79
N ARG A 254 18.94 -14.60 13.51
CA ARG A 254 18.72 -13.60 14.56
C ARG A 254 17.28 -13.64 15.10
N PRO A 255 17.05 -13.19 16.36
CA PRO A 255 15.70 -13.06 16.89
C PRO A 255 14.87 -12.06 16.07
N THR A 256 13.56 -12.30 16.00
CA THR A 256 12.65 -11.44 15.24
C THR A 256 12.56 -10.06 15.89
N PRO A 257 12.87 -8.97 15.19
CA PRO A 257 12.69 -7.63 15.72
C PRO A 257 11.21 -7.33 15.98
N ILE A 258 10.93 -6.80 17.16
CA ILE A 258 9.59 -6.39 17.60
C ILE A 258 9.56 -4.87 17.65
N HIS A 259 8.60 -4.27 16.94
CA HIS A 259 8.36 -2.83 16.94
C HIS A 259 7.03 -2.57 17.62
N THR A 260 7.00 -1.62 18.56
CA THR A 260 5.76 -1.16 19.21
C THR A 260 5.68 0.34 19.04
N MET A 261 4.56 0.82 18.50
CA MET A 261 4.36 2.23 18.24
C MET A 261 2.89 2.63 18.40
N PRO A 262 2.62 3.92 18.69
CA PRO A 262 1.26 4.46 18.65
C PRO A 262 0.60 4.24 17.29
N LEU A 263 -0.67 3.84 17.28
CA LEU A 263 -1.46 3.73 16.05
C LEU A 263 -1.49 5.07 15.29
N SER A 264 -1.52 6.19 16.01
CA SER A 264 -1.51 7.54 15.44
C SER A 264 -0.26 7.86 14.61
N MET A 265 0.86 7.16 14.84
CA MET A 265 2.10 7.34 14.09
C MET A 265 2.15 6.52 12.79
N LEU A 266 1.34 5.47 12.66
CA LEU A 266 1.35 4.60 11.49
C LEU A 266 0.22 5.00 10.54
N ASN A 267 0.58 5.50 9.36
CA ASN A 267 -0.39 5.95 8.35
C ASN A 267 -0.17 5.23 7.03
N ARG A 268 -1.24 4.79 6.38
CA ARG A 268 -1.14 4.43 4.96
C ARG A 268 -1.03 5.68 4.09
N SER A 269 -0.58 5.51 2.85
CA SER A 269 -0.65 6.60 1.87
C SER A 269 -2.10 6.93 1.54
N TYR A 270 -2.43 8.22 1.49
CA TYR A 270 -3.79 8.71 1.22
C TYR A 270 -4.34 8.21 -0.14
N LYS A 271 -3.46 8.06 -1.13
CA LYS A 271 -3.81 7.60 -2.48
C LYS A 271 -4.10 6.10 -2.56
N THR A 272 -3.57 5.30 -1.64
CA THR A 272 -3.65 3.84 -1.70
C THR A 272 -4.61 3.34 -0.64
N LYS A 273 -5.70 2.70 -1.04
CA LYS A 273 -6.60 1.97 -0.14
C LYS A 273 -6.13 0.54 0.08
N ILE A 274 -6.36 0.03 1.27
CA ILE A 274 -6.12 -1.38 1.61
C ILE A 274 -7.33 -2.20 1.16
N PHE A 275 -8.55 -1.67 1.32
CA PHE A 275 -9.76 -2.27 0.78
C PHE A 275 -9.82 -2.16 -0.75
N THR A 276 -10.09 -3.29 -1.41
CA THR A 276 -10.09 -3.44 -2.87
C THR A 276 -11.28 -4.25 -3.39
N ASN A 277 -12.13 -4.77 -2.50
CA ASN A 277 -13.30 -5.59 -2.83
C ASN A 277 -12.99 -6.92 -3.56
N GLU A 278 -11.72 -7.32 -3.67
CA GLU A 278 -11.32 -8.63 -4.21
C GLU A 278 -10.64 -9.49 -3.14
N GLY A 279 -10.78 -10.82 -3.26
CA GLY A 279 -10.22 -11.80 -2.32
C GLY A 279 -11.09 -12.02 -1.08
N PHE A 280 -10.68 -12.96 -0.22
CA PHE A 280 -11.48 -13.37 0.94
C PHE A 280 -11.67 -12.25 1.98
N TYR A 281 -10.60 -11.49 2.26
CA TYR A 281 -10.61 -10.35 3.18
C TYR A 281 -10.80 -8.99 2.48
N LEU A 282 -11.24 -9.00 1.20
CA LEU A 282 -11.43 -7.81 0.37
C LEU A 282 -10.22 -6.86 0.29
N THR A 283 -9.01 -7.41 0.42
CA THR A 283 -7.71 -6.69 0.36
C THR A 283 -6.85 -7.06 -0.84
N ALA A 284 -7.20 -8.14 -1.54
CA ALA A 284 -6.43 -8.63 -2.67
C ALA A 284 -6.61 -7.69 -3.87
N ASP A 285 -5.56 -7.49 -4.64
CA ASP A 285 -5.62 -6.68 -5.85
C ASP A 285 -4.73 -7.32 -6.91
N LYS A 286 -5.19 -7.31 -8.15
CA LYS A 286 -4.42 -7.81 -9.31
C LYS A 286 -3.26 -6.88 -9.65
N GLY A 287 -3.41 -5.58 -9.38
CA GLY A 287 -2.42 -4.55 -9.70
C GLY A 287 -1.34 -4.36 -8.63
N SER A 288 -1.64 -4.67 -7.37
CA SER A 288 -0.71 -4.52 -6.26
C SER A 288 -0.79 -5.72 -5.30
N PHE A 289 0.37 -6.27 -4.95
CA PHE A 289 0.47 -7.36 -3.95
C PHE A 289 0.80 -6.82 -2.56
N LEU A 290 1.20 -5.56 -2.44
CA LEU A 290 1.70 -4.98 -1.20
C LEU A 290 0.97 -3.66 -0.93
N PHE A 291 0.88 -3.30 0.34
CA PHE A 291 0.52 -1.96 0.79
C PHE A 291 1.60 -1.41 1.71
N LEU A 292 1.72 -0.08 1.72
CA LEU A 292 2.78 0.63 2.42
C LEU A 292 2.24 1.39 3.63
N LEU A 293 2.89 1.20 4.77
CA LEU A 293 2.57 1.88 6.02
C LEU A 293 3.73 2.82 6.38
N LYS A 294 3.47 4.12 6.29
CA LYS A 294 4.43 5.16 6.63
C LYS A 294 4.38 5.44 8.13
N GLU A 295 5.54 5.34 8.75
CA GLU A 295 5.73 5.77 10.14
C GLU A 295 6.08 7.26 10.16
N GLY A 296 5.19 8.09 10.72
CA GLY A 296 5.36 9.53 10.98
C GLY A 296 6.44 10.24 10.13
N ASN A 297 7.55 10.58 10.79
CA ASN A 297 8.66 11.33 10.19
C ASN A 297 9.72 10.46 9.48
N LYS A 298 9.51 9.14 9.37
CA LYS A 298 10.44 8.26 8.66
C LYS A 298 10.15 8.30 7.15
N ARG A 299 11.23 8.30 6.37
CA ARG A 299 11.17 8.31 4.90
C ARG A 299 10.82 6.93 4.32
N ILE A 300 11.29 5.87 4.97
CA ILE A 300 11.14 4.50 4.49
C ILE A 300 9.88 3.90 5.10
N PRO A 301 8.87 3.52 4.30
CA PRO A 301 7.66 2.88 4.80
C PRO A 301 7.92 1.42 5.18
N TRP A 302 7.06 0.92 6.05
CA TRP A 302 6.89 -0.51 6.29
C TRP A 302 6.05 -1.12 5.16
N ILE A 303 6.34 -2.37 4.85
CA ILE A 303 5.72 -3.09 3.74
C ILE A 303 4.91 -4.23 4.32
N ALA A 304 3.63 -4.29 3.98
CA ALA A 304 2.75 -5.40 4.33
C ALA A 304 2.19 -6.04 3.06
N ASP A 305 2.09 -7.35 3.07
CA ASP A 305 1.48 -8.14 2.01
C ASP A 305 -0.05 -8.02 2.05
N ARG A 306 -0.68 -7.85 0.89
CA ARG A 306 -2.14 -7.89 0.72
C ARG A 306 -2.66 -9.32 0.78
N LYS A 307 -1.78 -10.31 0.58
CA LYS A 307 -2.06 -11.73 0.81
C LYS A 307 -1.68 -12.09 2.23
N GLY A 308 -2.68 -12.44 3.01
CA GLY A 308 -2.51 -12.68 4.43
C GLY A 308 -3.83 -12.88 5.13
N PHE A 309 -3.73 -13.18 6.42
CA PHE A 309 -4.83 -13.07 7.35
C PHE A 309 -5.02 -11.60 7.72
N PHE A 310 -6.26 -11.12 7.58
CA PHE A 310 -6.70 -9.83 8.08
C PHE A 310 -7.83 -10.06 9.07
N TRP A 311 -7.81 -9.34 10.17
CA TRP A 311 -8.90 -9.39 11.15
C TRP A 311 -10.10 -8.63 10.60
N GLY A 312 -11.21 -9.34 10.43
CA GLY A 312 -12.40 -8.81 9.78
C GLY A 312 -12.19 -8.64 8.28
N ASP A 313 -11.84 -7.41 7.86
CA ASP A 313 -11.90 -6.97 6.48
C ASP A 313 -10.96 -5.78 6.20
N GLY A 314 -10.60 -5.54 4.94
CA GLY A 314 -9.72 -4.44 4.52
C GLY A 314 -10.20 -3.04 4.92
N ARG A 315 -11.52 -2.84 5.06
CA ARG A 315 -12.12 -1.57 5.49
C ARG A 315 -11.67 -1.16 6.90
N LEU A 316 -11.48 -2.12 7.79
CA LEU A 316 -10.99 -1.85 9.14
C LEU A 316 -9.57 -1.31 9.13
N PHE A 317 -8.73 -1.81 8.22
CA PHE A 317 -7.36 -1.33 8.05
C PHE A 317 -7.32 0.08 7.47
N ASP A 318 -8.26 0.41 6.58
CA ASP A 318 -8.43 1.77 6.09
C ASP A 318 -8.90 2.73 7.20
N HIS A 319 -9.74 2.28 8.13
CA HIS A 319 -10.08 3.06 9.33
C HIS A 319 -8.87 3.25 10.25
N LEU A 320 -8.16 2.16 10.59
CA LEU A 320 -7.04 2.18 11.55
C LEU A 320 -5.83 2.96 11.03
N PHE A 321 -5.42 2.72 9.79
CA PHE A 321 -4.18 3.29 9.22
C PHE A 321 -4.44 4.42 8.22
N GLY A 322 -5.62 4.48 7.60
CA GLY A 322 -6.02 5.60 6.74
C GLY A 322 -6.58 6.77 7.51
N LYS A 323 -6.96 6.57 8.78
CA LYS A 323 -7.65 7.57 9.61
C LYS A 323 -8.94 8.08 8.97
N GLU A 324 -9.55 7.25 8.11
CA GLU A 324 -10.85 7.52 7.50
C GLU A 324 -11.94 7.39 8.57
N SER A 325 -13.03 8.15 8.41
CA SER A 325 -14.21 7.94 9.25
C SER A 325 -14.79 6.53 8.99
N ILE A 326 -15.55 6.00 9.95
CA ILE A 326 -16.18 4.67 9.78
C ILE A 326 -17.08 4.67 8.54
N GLU A 327 -17.81 5.76 8.29
CA GLU A 327 -18.67 5.90 7.11
C GLU A 327 -17.87 5.91 5.81
N GLU A 328 -16.75 6.64 5.77
CA GLU A 328 -15.91 6.73 4.58
C GLU A 328 -15.18 5.42 4.26
N ALA A 329 -14.74 4.71 5.30
CA ALA A 329 -14.12 3.40 5.19
C ALA A 329 -15.14 2.34 4.78
N ASP A 330 -16.40 2.43 5.25
CA ASP A 330 -17.46 1.49 4.89
C ASP A 330 -17.86 1.59 3.41
N LEU A 331 -17.87 2.82 2.86
CA LEU A 331 -18.12 3.07 1.45
C LEU A 331 -17.03 2.50 0.54
N GLY A 332 -15.80 2.31 1.03
CA GLY A 332 -14.72 1.67 0.28
C GLY A 332 -14.26 2.39 -0.99
N ILE A 333 -14.72 3.62 -1.25
CA ILE A 333 -14.46 4.34 -2.51
C ILE A 333 -13.00 4.78 -2.57
N SER A 334 -12.28 4.42 -3.63
CA SER A 334 -10.87 4.83 -3.86
C SER A 334 -10.75 6.34 -4.08
N TYR A 335 -9.55 6.90 -3.87
CA TYR A 335 -9.30 8.32 -4.13
C TYR A 335 -9.55 8.68 -5.60
N ASP A 336 -9.09 7.84 -6.52
CA ASP A 336 -9.26 8.08 -7.96
C ASP A 336 -10.74 8.04 -8.36
N ASP A 337 -11.54 7.17 -7.74
CA ASP A 337 -12.98 7.10 -7.95
C ASP A 337 -13.69 8.35 -7.41
N LYS A 338 -13.28 8.86 -6.25
CA LYS A 338 -13.79 10.13 -5.69
C LYS A 338 -13.51 11.29 -6.64
N VAL A 339 -12.27 11.38 -7.14
CA VAL A 339 -11.87 12.42 -8.10
C VAL A 339 -12.61 12.25 -9.43
N GLY A 340 -12.79 11.02 -9.90
CA GLY A 340 -13.57 10.69 -11.09
C GLY A 340 -15.02 11.16 -10.97
N ALA A 341 -15.71 10.83 -9.87
CA ALA A 341 -17.08 11.24 -9.61
C ALA A 341 -17.22 12.77 -9.50
N ILE A 342 -16.26 13.45 -8.88
CA ILE A 342 -16.24 14.93 -8.82
C ILE A 342 -16.08 15.51 -10.23
N ASN A 343 -15.14 15.00 -11.02
CA ASN A 343 -14.92 15.47 -12.38
C ASN A 343 -16.12 15.22 -13.30
N GLU A 344 -16.84 14.11 -13.11
CA GLU A 344 -18.09 13.83 -13.83
C GLU A 344 -19.19 14.81 -13.44
N ARG A 345 -19.35 15.12 -12.15
CA ARG A 345 -20.31 16.14 -11.68
C ARG A 345 -20.00 17.51 -12.26
N VAL A 346 -18.73 17.95 -12.20
CA VAL A 346 -18.29 19.22 -12.79
C VAL A 346 -18.53 19.23 -14.31
N ARG A 347 -18.33 18.10 -15.00
CA ARG A 347 -18.59 17.99 -16.44
C ARG A 347 -20.09 18.02 -16.76
N GLN A 348 -20.95 17.46 -15.92
CA GLN A 348 -22.41 17.53 -16.09
C GLN A 348 -22.95 18.93 -15.81
N GLU A 349 -22.47 19.56 -14.73
CA GLU A 349 -22.84 20.92 -14.36
C GLU A 349 -22.40 21.93 -15.41
N SER A 350 -21.14 21.84 -15.88
CA SER A 350 -20.68 22.69 -16.99
C SER A 350 -21.46 22.48 -18.29
N LYS A 351 -21.96 21.26 -18.56
CA LYS A 351 -22.88 21.03 -19.69
C LYS A 351 -24.24 21.68 -19.46
N ARG A 352 -24.80 21.60 -18.25
CA ARG A 352 -26.07 22.25 -17.89
C ARG A 352 -25.96 23.77 -18.03
N LEU A 353 -24.91 24.37 -17.46
CA LEU A 353 -24.67 25.81 -17.51
C LEU A 353 -24.40 26.31 -18.93
N ARG A 354 -23.68 25.53 -19.76
CA ARG A 354 -23.55 25.84 -21.19
C ARG A 354 -24.89 25.83 -21.93
N ALA A 355 -25.80 24.94 -21.55
CA ALA A 355 -27.13 24.87 -22.14
C ALA A 355 -28.02 26.04 -21.68
N GLU A 356 -27.93 26.44 -20.41
CA GLU A 356 -28.73 27.53 -19.82
C GLU A 356 -28.20 28.93 -20.20
N GLU A 357 -26.89 29.15 -20.13
CA GLU A 357 -26.29 30.48 -20.20
C GLU A 357 -25.46 30.74 -21.48
N GLY A 358 -25.21 29.70 -22.27
CA GLY A 358 -24.49 29.78 -23.55
C GLY A 358 -22.96 29.82 -23.41
N VAL A 359 -22.27 30.27 -24.46
CA VAL A 359 -20.80 30.21 -24.57
C VAL A 359 -20.06 31.00 -23.47
N ALA A 360 -20.69 32.05 -22.94
CA ALA A 360 -20.12 32.92 -21.90
C ALA A 360 -20.55 32.56 -20.46
N TRP A 361 -21.05 31.33 -20.23
CA TRP A 361 -21.51 30.86 -18.91
C TRP A 361 -20.48 31.07 -17.79
N GLN A 362 -19.18 30.86 -18.06
CA GLN A 362 -18.13 31.04 -17.05
C GLN A 362 -18.08 32.48 -16.51
N PHE A 363 -18.20 33.48 -17.39
CA PHE A 363 -18.19 34.89 -17.00
C PHE A 363 -19.48 35.29 -16.27
N LYS A 364 -20.62 34.69 -16.66
CA LYS A 364 -21.92 34.93 -16.03
C LYS A 364 -21.99 34.35 -14.62
N GLU A 365 -21.51 33.13 -14.42
CA GLU A 365 -21.39 32.53 -13.09
C GLU A 365 -20.43 33.31 -12.19
N GLN A 366 -19.26 33.70 -12.71
CA GLN A 366 -18.31 34.50 -11.94
C GLN A 366 -18.90 35.85 -11.53
N GLY A 367 -19.66 36.50 -12.42
CA GLY A 367 -20.39 37.73 -12.11
C GLY A 367 -21.51 37.52 -11.08
N LYS A 368 -22.19 36.37 -11.11
CA LYS A 368 -23.23 36.00 -10.14
C LYS A 368 -22.64 35.78 -8.74
N LEU A 369 -21.55 35.03 -8.63
CA LEU A 369 -20.81 34.82 -7.38
C LEU A 369 -20.34 36.15 -6.77
N MET A 370 -19.75 37.06 -7.57
CA MET A 370 -19.36 38.39 -7.08
C MET A 370 -20.55 39.21 -6.55
N ARG A 371 -21.71 39.15 -7.23
CA ARG A 371 -22.92 39.85 -6.76
C ARG A 371 -23.45 39.26 -5.46
N ASP A 372 -23.43 37.95 -5.31
CA ASP A 372 -23.90 37.25 -4.12
C ASP A 372 -22.97 37.50 -2.93
N ASP A 373 -21.65 37.48 -3.15
CA ASP A 373 -20.64 37.87 -2.16
C ASP A 373 -20.81 39.33 -1.72
N LEU A 374 -21.01 40.27 -2.66
CA LEU A 374 -21.27 41.69 -2.34
C LEU A 374 -22.55 41.87 -1.51
N LYS A 375 -23.63 41.16 -1.85
CA LYS A 375 -24.88 41.19 -1.06
C LYS A 375 -24.68 40.62 0.34
N SER A 376 -23.90 39.56 0.49
CA SER A 376 -23.57 38.99 1.81
C SER A 376 -22.81 39.98 2.69
N LEU A 377 -21.83 40.69 2.12
CA LEU A 377 -21.06 41.73 2.82
C LEU A 377 -21.95 42.92 3.19
N VAL A 378 -22.81 43.39 2.28
CA VAL A 378 -23.77 44.46 2.57
C VAL A 378 -24.73 44.06 3.69
N ASN A 379 -25.20 42.82 3.72
CA ASN A 379 -26.06 42.30 4.79
C ASN A 379 -25.32 42.20 6.13
N ILE A 380 -24.05 41.78 6.14
CA ILE A 380 -23.21 41.76 7.36
C ILE A 380 -23.00 43.19 7.88
N VAL A 381 -22.73 44.16 7.00
CA VAL A 381 -22.56 45.57 7.37
C VAL A 381 -23.88 46.18 7.88
N LYS A 382 -25.01 45.87 7.25
CA LYS A 382 -26.35 46.34 7.64
C LYS A 382 -26.85 45.69 8.95
N ASN A 383 -26.45 44.46 9.23
CA ASN A 383 -26.76 43.80 10.51
C ASN A 383 -25.84 44.29 11.64
N ASN A 384 -24.56 44.57 11.36
CA ASN A 384 -23.67 45.22 12.33
C ASN A 384 -24.07 46.67 12.67
N SER A 385 -24.72 47.39 11.75
CA SER A 385 -25.29 48.72 12.06
C SER A 385 -26.60 48.66 12.84
N LYS A 386 -27.41 47.59 12.70
CA LYS A 386 -28.61 47.35 13.52
C LYS A 386 -28.30 46.90 14.95
N VAL A 387 -27.20 46.18 15.19
CA VAL A 387 -26.75 45.82 16.55
C VAL A 387 -26.22 47.04 17.32
N LYS A 388 -25.81 48.12 16.63
CA LYS A 388 -25.41 49.38 17.26
C LYS A 388 -26.55 50.35 17.59
N SER A 389 -27.79 50.06 17.20
CA SER A 389 -28.95 50.94 17.46
C SER A 389 -29.91 50.43 18.54
N ILE A 390 -29.63 49.29 19.18
CA ILE A 390 -30.33 48.82 20.39
C ILE A 390 -29.27 48.67 21.48
N GLY A 391 -28.97 49.77 22.17
CA GLY A 391 -27.92 49.79 23.19
C GLY A 391 -27.48 51.21 23.52
N GLY A 392 -28.45 52.09 23.80
CA GLY A 392 -28.16 53.34 24.49
C GLY A 392 -27.92 53.06 25.98
N SER A 393 -26.81 53.61 26.49
CA SER A 393 -26.44 53.74 27.90
C SER A 393 -25.79 52.52 28.57
N GLN A 394 -24.47 52.44 28.45
CA GLN A 394 -23.62 52.54 29.65
C GLN A 394 -22.28 53.18 29.30
N THR A 395 -21.88 54.04 30.23
CA THR A 395 -20.76 54.96 30.27
C THR A 395 -19.39 54.36 29.95
N VAL A 396 -18.59 55.18 29.28
CA VAL A 396 -17.14 55.06 29.13
C VAL A 396 -16.47 55.02 30.51
N SER A 397 -15.68 53.97 30.79
CA SER A 397 -14.49 54.09 31.63
C SER A 397 -13.28 53.54 30.89
N SER A 398 -12.36 54.44 30.62
CA SER A 398 -10.98 54.28 30.17
C SER A 398 -10.22 53.07 30.75
N ALA A 399 -9.64 52.25 29.87
CA ALA A 399 -8.40 51.51 30.16
C ALA A 399 -7.73 51.05 28.85
N VAL A 400 -7.01 51.98 28.20
CA VAL A 400 -5.97 51.64 27.21
C VAL A 400 -4.61 51.78 27.91
N SER A 401 -3.70 50.86 27.57
CA SER A 401 -2.24 50.95 27.76
C SER A 401 -1.66 50.38 29.06
N LYS A 402 -1.20 49.13 28.98
CA LYS A 402 0.20 48.70 29.24
C LYS A 402 0.27 47.19 29.49
N LYS A 403 0.58 46.41 28.46
CA LYS A 403 1.60 45.34 28.59
C LYS A 403 2.12 44.89 27.23
N ASN A 404 3.32 45.37 26.98
CA ASN A 404 4.29 44.97 25.96
C ASN A 404 4.31 43.44 25.76
N LYS A 405 4.34 42.94 24.53
CA LYS A 405 5.54 42.94 23.66
C LYS A 405 6.73 42.28 24.39
N ALA A 406 6.63 40.98 24.66
CA ALA A 406 7.75 40.17 25.14
C ALA A 406 7.52 38.67 24.91
N GLN A 407 7.54 38.20 23.65
CA GLN A 407 7.95 36.81 23.35
C GLN A 407 8.27 36.62 21.86
N LYS A 408 9.23 37.39 21.37
CA LYS A 408 9.92 37.10 20.11
C LYS A 408 11.31 37.69 20.15
N THR A 409 12.24 37.02 20.83
CA THR A 409 13.70 37.04 20.60
C THR A 409 14.43 36.32 21.76
N ARG A 410 14.90 35.11 21.51
CA ARG A 410 16.19 34.64 22.04
C ARG A 410 16.81 33.71 21.00
N LYS A 411 17.64 34.31 20.16
CA LYS A 411 18.69 33.63 19.37
C LYS A 411 19.85 33.33 20.33
N GLY A 412 20.60 32.26 20.04
CA GLY A 412 22.06 32.33 20.18
C GLY A 412 22.77 31.09 20.75
N LYS A 413 23.35 30.31 19.83
CA LYS A 413 24.68 29.68 19.87
C LYS A 413 25.46 29.77 21.20
N LYS A 414 25.88 28.60 21.69
CA LYS A 414 27.30 28.24 21.78
C LYS A 414 27.49 26.92 21.04
#